data_AF-A0A2U1TE55-F1
#
_entry.id   AF-A0A2U1TE55-F1
#
_cell.length_a   1.000
_cell.length_b   1.000
_cell.length_c   1.000
_cell.angle_alpha   90.00
_cell.angle_beta   90.00
_cell.angle_gamma   90.00
#
_symmetry.space_group_name_H-M   'P 1'
#
loop_
_entity.id
_entity.type
_entity.pdbx_description
1 polymer ?
#
loop_
_entity_poly.entity_id
_entity_poly.type
_entity_poly.pdbx_seq_one_letter_code
_entity_poly.pdbx_strand_id
1 'polypeptide(L)'
;MTQRKKTLVTVLGGGIALVAAIVTIVYFFQPWRTCPYDDSSAACAMLPADAAVMATAMLGVLVGLVILGTGLFTKGVESPR
;
A
#
# COMPACT_ATOMS: atom_id res chain seq x y z
N MET A 1 15.78 4.09 20.45
CA MET A 1 15.29 5.15 19.53
C MET A 1 14.51 6.18 20.35
N THR A 2 14.81 7.46 20.19
CA THR A 2 14.06 8.57 20.80
C THR A 2 12.58 8.52 20.38
N GLN A 3 11.64 8.85 21.27
CA GLN A 3 10.18 8.77 21.04
C GLN A 3 9.71 9.46 19.74
N ARG A 4 10.36 10.57 19.35
CA ARG A 4 10.13 11.26 18.07
C ARG A 4 10.43 10.38 16.85
N LYS A 5 11.51 9.60 16.88
CA LYS A 5 11.90 8.70 15.78
C LYS A 5 10.90 7.56 15.61
N LYS A 6 10.42 6.97 16.72
CA LYS A 6 9.37 5.93 16.70
C LYS A 6 8.09 6.47 16.04
N THR A 7 7.62 7.65 16.48
CA THR A 7 6.41 8.28 15.94
C THR A 7 6.55 8.60 14.45
N LEU A 8 7.69 9.15 14.04
CA LEU A 8 7.97 9.46 12.64
C LEU A 8 7.93 8.19 11.77
N VAL A 9 8.55 7.10 12.23
CA VAL A 9 8.54 5.81 11.51
C VAL A 9 7.13 5.24 11.37
N THR A 10 6.30 5.31 12.41
CA THR A 10 4.90 4.85 12.33
C THR A 10 4.08 5.69 11.36
N VAL A 11 4.24 7.03 11.37
CA VAL A 11 3.52 7.93 10.47
C VAL A 11 3.96 7.70 9.01
N LEU A 12 5.27 7.60 8.77
CA LEU A 12 5.80 7.32 7.43
C LEU A 12 5.36 5.95 6.93
N GLY A 13 5.43 4.91 7.79
CA GLY A 13 4.96 3.57 7.46
C GLY A 13 3.47 3.53 7.08
N GLY A 14 2.63 4.27 7.82
CA GLY A 14 1.22 4.41 7.49
C GLY A 14 0.95 5.17 6.20
N GLY A 15 1.69 6.26 5.95
CA GLY A 15 1.61 6.99 4.69
C GLY A 15 2.00 6.13 3.49
N ILE A 16 3.09 5.36 3.61
CA ILE A 16 3.53 4.43 2.57
C ILE A 16 2.48 3.35 2.33
N ALA A 17 1.93 2.74 3.39
CA ALA A 17 0.87 1.73 3.27
C ALA A 17 -0.35 2.27 2.51
N LEU A 18 -0.77 3.50 2.83
CA LEU A 18 -1.92 4.15 2.20
C LEU A 18 -1.67 4.43 0.71
N VAL A 19 -0.55 5.04 0.38
CA VAL A 19 -0.20 5.33 -1.02
C VAL A 19 -0.09 4.04 -1.83
N ALA A 20 0.58 3.03 -1.27
CA ALA A 20 0.74 1.73 -1.92
C ALA A 20 -0.62 1.05 -2.14
N ALA A 21 -1.54 1.12 -1.18
CA ALA A 21 -2.88 0.56 -1.32
C ALA A 21 -3.69 1.26 -2.42
N ILE A 22 -3.61 2.58 -2.50
CA ILE A 22 -4.24 3.35 -3.58
C ILE A 22 -3.68 2.91 -4.93
N VAL A 23 -2.35 2.80 -5.07
CA VAL A 23 -1.71 2.34 -6.31
C VAL A 23 -2.18 0.93 -6.68
N THR A 24 -2.25 0.00 -5.72
CA THR A 24 -2.77 -1.35 -5.97
C THR A 24 -4.21 -1.31 -6.51
N ILE A 25 -5.10 -0.52 -5.91
CA ILE A 25 -6.50 -0.40 -6.36
C ILE A 25 -6.57 0.19 -7.77
N VAL A 26 -5.83 1.27 -8.00
CA VAL A 26 -5.76 1.98 -9.28
C VAL A 26 -5.25 1.06 -10.39
N TYR A 27 -4.20 0.27 -10.13
CA TYR A 27 -3.67 -0.71 -11.07
C TYR A 27 -4.48 -2.01 -11.16
N PHE A 28 -5.30 -2.34 -10.17
CA PHE A 28 -6.21 -3.47 -10.26
C PHE A 28 -7.38 -3.17 -11.20
N PHE A 29 -7.95 -1.96 -11.12
CA PHE A 29 -9.06 -1.55 -11.97
C PHE A 29 -8.62 -0.98 -13.33
N GLN A 30 -7.37 -0.50 -13.42
CA GLN A 30 -6.77 0.04 -14.64
C GLN A 30 -7.67 1.01 -15.43
N PRO A 31 -8.34 2.01 -14.82
CA PRO A 31 -9.38 2.82 -15.49
C PRO A 31 -8.94 3.58 -16.75
N TRP A 32 -7.63 3.73 -16.98
CA TRP A 32 -7.07 4.34 -18.19
C TRP A 32 -6.89 3.38 -19.36
N ARG A 33 -7.09 2.08 -19.16
CA ARG A 33 -6.93 1.06 -20.20
C ARG A 33 -8.24 0.86 -20.93
N THR A 34 -8.22 0.93 -22.25
CA THR A 34 -9.36 0.58 -23.11
C THR A 34 -8.96 -0.52 -24.07
N CYS A 35 -9.84 -1.49 -24.32
CA CYS A 35 -9.59 -2.58 -25.23
C CYS A 35 -10.20 -2.29 -26.60
N PRO A 36 -9.54 -2.65 -27.71
CA PRO A 36 -10.12 -2.43 -29.04
C PRO A 36 -11.38 -3.27 -29.30
N TYR A 37 -11.67 -4.25 -28.43
CA TYR A 37 -12.82 -5.15 -28.52
C TYR A 37 -13.85 -4.96 -27.39
N ASP A 38 -13.61 -4.02 -26.46
CA ASP A 38 -14.49 -3.78 -25.33
C ASP A 38 -14.47 -2.30 -24.93
N ASP A 39 -15.64 -1.66 -24.94
CA ASP A 39 -15.81 -0.27 -24.53
C ASP A 39 -15.66 -0.07 -23.00
N SER A 40 -15.58 -1.17 -22.24
CA SER A 40 -15.32 -1.13 -20.81
C SER A 40 -13.82 -1.00 -20.49
N SER A 41 -13.46 0.05 -19.76
CA SER A 41 -12.08 0.37 -19.42
C SER A 41 -11.44 -0.54 -18.34
N ALA A 42 -12.10 -1.62 -17.94
CA ALA A 42 -11.64 -2.54 -16.88
C ALA A 42 -11.60 -4.02 -17.31
N ALA A 43 -11.91 -4.33 -18.58
CA ALA A 43 -11.99 -5.71 -19.06
C ALA A 43 -10.68 -6.23 -19.70
N CYS A 44 -9.67 -5.37 -19.83
CA CYS A 44 -8.42 -5.74 -20.48
C CYS A 44 -7.52 -6.59 -19.60
N ALA A 45 -6.81 -7.55 -20.22
CA ALA A 45 -5.72 -8.25 -19.56
C ALA A 45 -4.60 -7.26 -19.17
N MET A 46 -4.15 -7.35 -17.92
CA MET A 46 -3.09 -6.51 -17.38
C MET A 46 -1.77 -6.75 -18.12
N LEU A 47 -1.12 -5.68 -18.58
CA LEU A 47 0.19 -5.81 -19.20
C LEU A 47 1.26 -6.18 -18.17
N PRO A 48 2.36 -6.84 -18.59
CA PRO A 48 3.42 -7.25 -17.67
C PRO A 48 4.01 -6.10 -16.86
N ALA A 49 4.17 -4.93 -17.47
CA ALA A 49 4.69 -3.74 -16.80
C ALA A 49 3.71 -3.23 -15.72
N ASP A 50 2.42 -3.20 -16.03
CA ASP A 50 1.39 -2.78 -15.08
C ASP A 50 1.34 -3.75 -13.89
N ALA A 51 1.39 -5.06 -14.17
CA ALA A 51 1.41 -6.11 -13.15
C ALA A 51 2.62 -5.98 -12.20
N ALA A 52 3.80 -5.60 -12.71
CA ALA A 52 4.97 -5.35 -11.89
C ALA A 52 4.77 -4.16 -10.93
N VAL A 53 4.15 -3.08 -11.39
CA VAL A 53 3.82 -1.92 -10.54
C VAL A 53 2.82 -2.33 -9.46
N MET A 54 1.79 -3.09 -9.82
CA MET A 54 0.83 -3.59 -8.83
C MET A 54 1.49 -4.50 -7.79
N ALA A 55 2.35 -5.43 -8.20
CA ALA A 55 3.04 -6.35 -7.30
C ALA A 55 3.97 -5.61 -6.31
N THR A 56 4.73 -4.62 -6.81
CA THR A 56 5.57 -3.77 -5.94
C THR A 56 4.75 -2.93 -4.97
N ALA A 57 3.61 -2.40 -5.41
CA ALA A 57 2.66 -1.71 -4.53
C ALA A 57 2.10 -2.64 -3.45
N MET A 58 1.70 -3.87 -3.79
CA MET A 58 1.24 -4.85 -2.82
C MET A 58 2.31 -5.17 -1.76
N LEU A 59 3.58 -5.32 -2.16
CA LEU A 59 4.69 -5.48 -1.21
C LEU A 59 4.83 -4.25 -0.30
N GLY A 60 4.67 -3.04 -0.85
CA GLY A 60 4.66 -1.80 -0.08
C GLY A 60 3.56 -1.76 0.98
N VAL A 61 2.35 -2.23 0.65
CA VAL A 61 1.25 -2.38 1.62
C VAL A 61 1.64 -3.32 2.74
N LEU A 62 2.17 -4.51 2.42
CA LEU A 62 2.57 -5.50 3.42
C LEU A 62 3.64 -4.94 4.37
N VAL A 63 4.68 -4.30 3.82
CA VAL A 63 5.74 -3.67 4.62
C VAL A 63 5.17 -2.56 5.50
N GLY A 64 4.31 -1.69 4.96
CA GLY A 64 3.67 -0.63 5.72
C GLY A 64 2.78 -1.15 6.86
N LEU A 65 2.03 -2.23 6.63
CA LEU A 65 1.23 -2.90 7.66
C LEU A 65 2.09 -3.51 8.76
N VAL A 66 3.23 -4.13 8.43
CA VAL A 66 4.17 -4.64 9.44
C VAL A 66 4.73 -3.50 10.30
N ILE A 67 5.10 -2.37 9.69
CA ILE A 67 5.60 -1.19 10.41
C ILE A 67 4.50 -0.60 11.32
N LEU A 68 3.27 -0.47 10.82
CA LEU A 68 2.13 -0.01 11.62
C LEU A 68 1.82 -0.96 12.78
N GLY A 69 1.78 -2.27 12.50
CA GLY A 69 1.55 -3.31 13.51
C GLY A 69 2.58 -3.23 14.63
N THR A 70 3.87 -3.26 14.29
CA THR A 70 4.95 -3.16 15.28
C THR A 70 4.89 -1.85 16.10
N GLY A 71 4.54 -0.72 15.48
CA GLY A 71 4.33 0.55 16.16
C GLY A 71 3.12 0.57 17.11
N LEU A 72 2.04 -0.12 16.76
CA LEU A 72 0.84 -0.26 17.60
C LEU A 72 1.09 -1.22 18.77
N PHE A 73 1.72 -2.37 18.53
CA PHE A 73 2.06 -3.34 19.57
C PHE A 73 3.02 -2.75 20.61
N THR A 74 4.01 -1.96 20.19
CA THR A 74 4.93 -1.29 21.14
C THR A 74 4.24 -0.22 21.98
N LYS A 75 3.28 0.55 21.42
CA LYS A 75 2.47 1.50 22.20
C LYS A 75 1.55 0.82 23.21
N GLY A 76 0.99 -0.33 22.86
CA GLY A 76 0.11 -1.10 23.75
C GLY A 76 0.83 -1.66 24.99
N VAL A 77 2.13 -2.01 24.85
CA VAL A 77 2.96 -2.50 25.97
C VAL A 77 3.36 -1.38 26.94
N GLU A 78 3.52 -0.13 26.47
CA GLU A 78 3.88 1.03 27.29
C GLU A 78 2.68 1.65 28.06
N SER A 79 1.48 1.07 28.00
CA SER A 79 0.30 1.55 28.75
C SER A 79 -0.05 0.64 29.95
N PRO A 80 0.71 0.64 31.06
CA PRO A 80 0.20 0.13 32.32
C PRO A 80 -0.84 1.13 32.86
N ARG A 81 -2.03 0.63 33.19
CA ARG A 81 -2.99 1.35 34.03
C ARG A 81 -2.41 1.55 35.43
#